data_AF-A0A354BNH7-F1
#
_entry.id   AF-A0A354BNH7-F1
#
_cell.length_a   1.000
_cell.length_b   1.000
_cell.length_c   1.000
_cell.angle_alpha   90.00
_cell.angle_beta   90.00
_cell.angle_gamma   90.00
#
_symmetry.space_group_name_H-M   'P 1'
#
loop_
_entity.id
_entity.type
_entity.pdbx_description
1 polymer ?
#
loop_
_entity_poly.entity_id
_entity_poly.type
_entity_poly.pdbx_seq_one_letter_code
_entity_poly.pdbx_strand_id
1 'polypeptide(L)' 'MKKAKREKDHDMLPEYDFSQGVRGKYAKRYAEGSNIVVLSPDVAKIFRTSESVNEALRTLVRVGRKPSRKLSA' A
#
# COMPACT_ATOMS: atom_id res chain seq x y z
N MET A 1 -9.81 38.70 2.50
CA MET A 1 -8.97 37.51 2.73
C MET A 1 -7.58 37.98 3.15
N LYS A 2 -7.13 37.68 4.38
CA LYS A 2 -5.78 38.06 4.85
C LYS A 2 -4.75 37.17 4.15
N LYS A 3 -3.82 37.77 3.39
CA LYS A 3 -2.64 37.04 2.90
C LYS A 3 -1.74 36.76 4.10
N ALA A 4 -1.53 35.48 4.41
CA ALA A 4 -0.54 35.08 5.40
C ALA A 4 0.86 35.48 4.90
N LYS A 5 1.61 36.17 5.76
CA LYS A 5 3.00 36.56 5.51
C LYS A 5 3.82 35.27 5.44
N ARG A 6 4.45 35.00 4.28
CA ARG A 6 5.41 33.89 4.15
C ARG A 6 6.66 34.26 4.95
N GLU A 7 6.76 33.77 6.18
CA GLU A 7 8.04 33.70 6.87
C GLU A 7 8.91 32.67 6.16
N LYS A 8 10.19 33.00 5.95
CA LYS A 8 11.16 32.05 5.42
C LYS A 8 11.40 31.03 6.52
N ASP A 9 10.94 29.81 6.28
CA ASP A 9 11.19 28.68 7.15
C ASP A 9 12.70 28.40 7.15
N HIS A 10 13.36 28.66 8.29
CA HIS A 10 14.81 28.54 8.42
C HIS A 10 15.30 27.09 8.30
N ASP A 11 14.40 26.12 8.42
CA ASP A 11 14.70 24.69 8.35
C ASP A 11 14.50 24.11 6.94
N MET A 12 14.03 24.91 5.97
CA MET A 12 13.79 24.45 4.60
C MET A 12 15.06 24.52 3.74
N LEU A 13 15.49 23.37 3.23
CA LEU A 13 16.65 23.28 2.33
C LEU A 13 16.34 23.92 0.95
N PRO A 14 17.33 24.56 0.30
CA PRO A 14 17.14 25.23 -1.01
C PRO A 14 16.66 24.32 -2.14
N GLU A 15 16.96 23.02 -2.07
CA GLU A 15 16.60 22.03 -3.09
C GLU A 15 15.12 21.63 -3.05
N TYR A 16 14.39 21.99 -1.99
CA TYR A 16 13.00 21.60 -1.81
C TYR A 16 12.05 22.56 -2.52
N ASP A 17 11.40 22.09 -3.60
CA ASP A 17 10.29 22.78 -4.26
C ASP A 17 8.94 22.14 -3.89
N PHE A 18 8.24 22.75 -2.94
CA PHE A 18 6.86 22.40 -2.57
C PHE A 18 5.80 23.25 -3.29
N SER A 19 6.15 24.01 -4.33
CA SER A 19 5.19 24.85 -5.07
C SER A 19 4.04 24.05 -5.69
N GLN A 20 4.28 22.77 -5.99
CA GLN A 20 3.29 21.83 -6.53
C GLN A 20 2.65 20.94 -5.45
N GLY A 21 2.81 21.28 -4.17
CA GLY A 21 2.25 20.52 -3.06
C GLY A 21 0.71 20.52 -3.06
N VAL A 22 0.10 19.33 -3.06
CA VAL A 22 -1.36 19.16 -2.96
C VAL A 22 -1.73 18.64 -1.58
N ARG A 23 -2.55 19.41 -0.84
CA ARG A 23 -3.03 18.99 0.49
C ARG A 23 -3.86 17.72 0.36
N GLY A 24 -3.52 16.70 1.15
CA GLY A 24 -4.27 15.45 1.19
C GLY A 24 -4.14 14.58 -0.07
N LYS A 25 -3.09 14.73 -0.88
CA LYS A 25 -2.83 13.94 -2.11
C LYS A 25 -3.08 12.43 -1.96
N TYR A 26 -2.86 11.89 -0.77
CA TYR A 26 -3.01 10.47 -0.45
C TYR A 26 -4.00 10.17 0.68
N ALA A 27 -4.69 11.19 1.22
CA ALA A 27 -5.58 11.04 2.36
C ALA A 27 -6.73 10.05 2.07
N LYS A 28 -7.29 10.10 0.86
CA LYS A 28 -8.34 9.18 0.42
C LYS A 28 -7.86 7.73 0.36
N ARG A 29 -6.69 7.48 -0.25
CA ARG A 29 -6.07 6.13 -0.32
C ARG A 29 -5.73 5.56 1.05
N TYR A 30 -5.34 6.43 1.97
CA TYR A 30 -5.10 6.04 3.36
C TYR A 30 -6.41 5.65 4.07
N ALA A 31 -7.47 6.45 3.90
CA ALA A 31 -8.79 6.20 4.48
C ALA A 31 -9.49 4.95 3.92
N GLU A 32 -9.20 4.59 2.65
CA GLU A 32 -9.67 3.34 2.03
C GLU A 32 -9.09 2.08 2.72
N GLY A 33 -8.05 2.24 3.55
CA GLY A 33 -7.39 1.15 4.26
C GLY A 33 -6.47 0.36 3.32
N SER A 34 -5.20 0.25 3.71
CA SER A 34 -4.29 -0.70 3.08
C SER A 34 -4.22 -1.95 3.96
N ASN A 35 -4.58 -3.11 3.42
CA ASN A 35 -4.39 -4.38 4.14
C ASN A 35 -2.91 -4.77 4.10
N ILE A 36 -2.13 -4.28 5.07
CA ILE A 36 -0.71 -4.59 5.18
C ILE A 36 -0.56 -5.93 5.91
N VAL A 37 -0.02 -6.92 5.20
CA VAL A 37 0.30 -8.23 5.75
C VAL A 37 1.81 -8.35 5.88
N VAL A 38 2.30 -8.49 7.10
CA VAL A 38 3.73 -8.71 7.38
C VAL A 38 4.01 -10.20 7.26
N LEU A 39 4.96 -10.54 6.39
CA LEU A 39 5.45 -11.91 6.25
C LEU A 39 6.43 -12.23 7.36
N SER A 40 6.47 -13.50 7.78
CA SER A 40 7.51 -13.96 8.68
C SER A 40 8.89 -13.88 8.01
N PRO A 41 9.99 -13.70 8.77
CA PRO A 41 11.32 -13.44 8.20
C PRO A 41 11.84 -14.56 7.29
N ASP A 42 11.47 -15.80 7.55
CA ASP A 42 11.81 -16.96 6.74
C ASP A 42 11.08 -16.95 5.38
N VAL A 43 9.79 -16.61 5.36
CA VAL A 43 9.00 -16.50 4.13
C VAL A 43 9.46 -15.30 3.30
N ALA A 44 9.77 -14.18 3.93
CA ALA A 44 10.29 -12.99 3.26
C ALA A 44 11.68 -13.20 2.62
N LYS A 45 12.49 -14.14 3.12
CA LYS A 45 13.77 -14.52 2.48
C LYS A 45 13.56 -15.27 1.16
N ILE A 46 12.45 -15.99 1.05
CA ILE A 46 12.12 -16.80 -0.13
C ILE A 46 11.48 -15.92 -1.21
N PHE A 47 10.53 -15.06 -0.83
CA PHE A 47 9.80 -14.21 -1.75
C PHE A 47 10.34 -12.78 -1.75
N ARG A 48 10.97 -12.39 -2.86
CA ARG A 48 11.59 -11.05 -3.02
C ARG A 48 10.60 -9.93 -3.35
N THR A 49 9.40 -10.26 -3.83
CA THR A 49 8.39 -9.26 -4.25
C THR A 49 6.97 -9.67 -3.89
N SER A 50 6.09 -8.67 -3.75
CA SER A 50 4.65 -8.87 -3.53
C SER A 50 3.97 -9.67 -4.64
N GLU A 51 4.42 -9.52 -5.89
CA GLU A 51 3.89 -10.26 -7.04
C GLU A 51 4.12 -11.76 -6.87
N SER A 52 5.35 -12.15 -6.50
CA SER A 52 5.71 -13.56 -6.32
C SER A 52 4.91 -14.24 -5.20
N VAL A 53 4.66 -13.54 -4.09
CA VAL A 53 3.83 -14.02 -2.98
C VAL A 53 2.39 -14.23 -3.46
N ASN A 54 1.83 -13.22 -4.12
CA ASN A 54 0.43 -13.24 -4.56
C ASN A 54 0.18 -14.30 -5.64
N GLU A 55 1.13 -14.55 -6.52
CA GLU A 55 1.03 -15.62 -7.52
C GLU A 55 1.01 -17.00 -6.88
N ALA A 56 1.88 -17.25 -5.89
CA ALA A 56 1.90 -18.50 -5.14
C ALA A 56 0.56 -18.73 -4.42
N LEU A 57 0.05 -17.72 -3.71
CA LEU A 57 -1.24 -17.79 -3.01
C LEU A 57 -2.41 -18.02 -3.97
N ARG A 58 -2.44 -17.36 -5.13
CA ARG A 58 -3.46 -17.60 -6.17
C ARG A 58 -3.41 -19.02 -6.71
N THR A 59 -2.22 -19.58 -6.85
CA THR A 59 -2.03 -20.98 -7.26
C THR A 59 -2.60 -21.94 -6.22
N LEU A 60 -2.33 -21.70 -4.93
CA LEU A 60 -2.94 -22.47 -3.84
C LEU A 60 -4.46 -22.37 -3.83
N VAL A 61 -5.03 -21.18 -4.07
CA VAL A 61 -6.49 -21.01 -4.19
C VAL A 61 -7.06 -21.82 -5.37
N ARG A 62 -6.37 -21.84 -6.51
CA ARG A 62 -6.78 -22.64 -7.68
C ARG A 62 -6.78 -24.14 -7.38
N VAL A 63 -5.75 -24.63 -6.69
CA VAL A 63 -5.63 -26.04 -6.32
C VAL A 63 -6.63 -26.42 -5.20
N GLY A 64 -6.80 -25.53 -4.22
CA GLY A 64 -7.71 -25.71 -3.08
C GLY A 64 -9.19 -25.61 -3.44
N ARG A 65 -9.54 -24.93 -4.55
CA ARG A 65 -10.84 -25.01 -5.21
C ARG A 65 -11.01 -26.37 -5.91
N LYS A 66 -11.01 -27.47 -5.15
CA LYS A 66 -11.85 -28.61 -5.54
C LYS A 66 -13.30 -28.09 -5.54
N PRO A 67 -14.13 -28.38 -6.56
CA PRO A 67 -15.55 -28.07 -6.46
C PRO A 67 -16.06 -28.78 -5.21
N SER A 68 -16.49 -28.02 -4.20
CA SER A 68 -17.27 -28.60 -3.13
C SER A 68 -18.48 -29.22 -3.80
N ARG A 69 -18.51 -30.55 -3.90
CA ARG A 69 -19.70 -31.28 -4.32
C ARG A 69 -20.78 -30.84 -3.34
N LYS A 70 -21.67 -29.93 -3.75
CA LYS A 70 -22.87 -29.66 -2.98
C LYS A 70 -23.55 -31.02 -2.84
N LEU A 71 -23.54 -31.60 -1.64
CA LEU A 71 -24.47 -32.69 -1.36
C LEU A 71 -25.85 -32.05 -1.41
N SER A 72 -26.54 -32.26 -2.53
CA SER A 72 -27.98 -32.08 -2.62
C SER A 72 -28.62 -33.11 -1.70
N ALA A 73 -29.27 -32.62 -0.65
CA ALA A 73 -30.32 -33.35 0.07
C ALA A 73 -31.64 -33.13 -0.67
#